data_AF-A0AAD4ZT03-F1
#
_entry.id   AF-A0AAD4ZT03-F1
#
_cell.length_a   1.000
_cell.length_b   1.000
_cell.length_c   1.000
_cell.angle_alpha   90.00
_cell.angle_beta   90.00
_cell.angle_gamma   90.00
#
_symmetry.space_group_name_H-M   'P 1'
#
loop_
_entity.id
_entity.type
_entity.pdbx_description
1 polymer ?
#
loop_
_entity_poly.entity_id
_entity_poly.type
_entity_poly.pdbx_seq_one_letter_code
_entity_poly.pdbx_strand_id
1 'polypeptide(L)'
;MVNLVKLEFDALDIFGDNYLSWVLDAKIHLRANGLEQTIVDGNNASPEENANAMIFLRRHIHEALKSEYVVVDEPLVLWKALGERYDHQRMVTLPRARYEWTHLRFQDFKTVSEYNSPMHRITSLMRLCGENISEEDMLEKNSEHFSCFKCPPSAAIQT
;
A
#
# COMPACT_ATOMS: atom_id res chain seq x y z
N MET A 1 -22.66 24.55 5.06
CA MET A 1 -21.22 24.61 4.75
C MET A 1 -20.60 23.40 5.44
N VAL A 2 -20.27 22.34 4.69
CA VAL A 2 -19.73 21.11 5.30
C VAL A 2 -18.28 21.40 5.64
N ASN A 3 -17.96 21.45 6.93
CA ASN A 3 -16.57 21.49 7.37
C ASN A 3 -15.99 20.10 7.05
N LEU A 4 -15.46 19.94 5.84
CA LEU A 4 -14.71 18.75 5.46
C LEU A 4 -13.44 18.78 6.30
N VAL A 5 -13.52 18.15 7.47
CA VAL A 5 -12.33 17.91 8.30
C VAL A 5 -11.37 17.13 7.41
N LYS A 6 -10.31 17.80 6.98
CA LYS A 6 -9.28 17.20 6.13
C LYS A 6 -8.70 16.01 6.90
N LEU A 7 -8.76 14.83 6.30
CA LEU A 7 -8.11 13.66 6.86
C LEU A 7 -6.59 13.79 6.73
N GLU A 8 -5.91 13.17 7.68
CA GLU A 8 -4.46 13.10 7.75
C GLU A 8 -3.89 12.28 6.57
N PHE A 9 -4.64 11.24 6.17
CA PHE A 9 -4.40 10.40 4.99
C PHE A 9 -5.74 9.81 4.50
N ASP A 10 -5.72 9.10 3.37
CA ASP A 10 -6.93 8.55 2.78
C ASP A 10 -7.60 7.52 3.71
N ALA A 11 -8.93 7.61 3.83
CA ALA A 11 -9.70 6.64 4.59
C ALA A 11 -9.65 5.25 3.93
N LEU A 12 -9.72 4.18 4.73
CA LEU A 12 -9.85 2.82 4.24
C LEU A 12 -11.08 2.72 3.34
N ASP A 13 -10.88 2.33 2.09
CA ASP A 13 -11.97 2.16 1.15
C ASP A 13 -12.79 0.89 1.45
N ILE A 14 -14.01 0.82 0.92
CA ILE A 14 -14.94 -0.29 1.20
C ILE A 14 -14.49 -1.64 0.60
N PHE A 15 -13.68 -1.61 -0.45
CA PHE A 15 -13.15 -2.81 -1.11
C PHE A 15 -11.79 -3.23 -0.53
N GLY A 16 -11.14 -2.34 0.23
CA GLY A 16 -9.83 -2.53 0.83
C GLY A 16 -8.67 -2.43 -0.14
N ASP A 17 -8.84 -1.79 -1.30
CA ASP A 17 -7.76 -1.61 -2.29
C ASP A 17 -6.57 -0.86 -1.68
N ASN A 18 -6.82 0.09 -0.78
CA ASN A 18 -5.81 0.84 -0.05
C ASN A 18 -5.48 0.27 1.35
N TYR A 19 -5.93 -0.94 1.69
CA TYR A 19 -5.81 -1.50 3.05
C TYR A 19 -4.36 -1.54 3.55
N LEU A 20 -3.41 -1.97 2.72
CA LEU A 20 -2.01 -2.08 3.15
C LEU A 20 -1.38 -0.71 3.46
N SER A 21 -1.65 0.30 2.63
CA SER A 21 -1.20 1.67 2.89
C SER A 21 -1.89 2.26 4.11
N TRP A 22 -3.20 2.02 4.24
CA TRP A 22 -3.98 2.47 5.38
C TRP A 22 -3.47 1.89 6.70
N VAL A 23 -3.13 0.60 6.75
CA VAL A 23 -2.54 -0.06 7.93
C VAL A 23 -1.22 0.62 8.32
N LEU A 24 -0.36 0.92 7.34
CA LEU A 24 0.91 1.59 7.58
C LEU A 24 0.70 2.99 8.17
N ASP A 25 -0.13 3.80 7.54
CA ASP A 25 -0.39 5.18 7.95
C ASP A 25 -1.10 5.24 9.32
N ALA A 26 -2.09 4.36 9.54
CA ALA A 26 -2.79 4.26 10.81
C ALA A 26 -1.85 3.85 11.96
N LYS A 27 -0.96 2.88 11.74
CA LYS A 27 0.05 2.49 12.75
C LYS A 27 1.02 3.63 13.06
N ILE A 28 1.51 4.34 12.05
CA ILE A 28 2.39 5.49 12.23
C ILE A 28 1.70 6.57 13.05
N HIS A 29 0.43 6.88 12.74
CA HIS A 29 -0.34 7.88 13.47
C HIS A 29 -0.60 7.46 14.92
N LEU A 30 -1.04 6.23 15.16
CA LEU A 30 -1.25 5.71 16.51
C LEU A 30 0.05 5.76 17.33
N ARG A 31 1.18 5.33 16.75
CA ARG A 31 2.49 5.40 17.41
C ARG A 31 2.90 6.83 17.74
N ALA A 32 2.76 7.76 16.79
CA ALA A 32 3.12 9.16 17.00
C ALA A 32 2.32 9.81 18.15
N ASN A 33 1.12 9.29 18.43
CA ASN A 33 0.24 9.76 19.50
C ASN A 33 0.30 8.89 20.77
N GLY A 34 1.20 7.90 20.85
CA GLY A 34 1.31 7.00 22.02
C GLY A 34 0.18 5.96 22.13
N LEU A 35 -0.65 5.81 21.10
CA LEU A 35 -1.84 4.94 21.09
C LEU A 35 -1.59 3.57 20.44
N GLU A 36 -0.36 3.24 20.02
CA GLU A 36 -0.05 1.98 19.33
C GLU A 36 -0.46 0.73 20.14
N GLN A 37 -0.39 0.79 21.48
CA GLN A 37 -0.77 -0.34 22.34
C GLN A 37 -2.27 -0.68 22.24
N THR A 38 -3.13 0.27 21.88
CA THR A 38 -4.60 0.06 21.79
C THR A 38 -5.01 -0.99 20.74
N ILE A 39 -4.12 -1.30 19.79
CA ILE A 39 -4.33 -2.28 18.71
C ILE A 39 -3.47 -3.55 18.89
N VAL A 40 -2.89 -3.75 20.07
CA VAL A 40 -2.06 -4.92 20.41
C VAL A 40 -2.83 -5.85 21.35
N ASP A 41 -2.63 -7.16 21.21
CA ASP A 41 -3.19 -8.17 22.09
C ASP A 41 -2.67 -8.05 23.53
N GLY A 42 -3.57 -8.22 24.50
CA GLY A 42 -3.23 -8.13 25.92
C GLY A 42 -2.81 -6.73 26.38
N ASN A 43 -3.19 -5.69 25.63
CA ASN A 43 -2.92 -4.31 26.02
C ASN A 43 -3.62 -3.94 27.34
N ASN A 44 -3.07 -2.92 27.99
CA ASN A 44 -3.59 -2.32 29.21
C ASN A 44 -3.98 -0.85 29.00
N ALA A 45 -4.42 -0.51 27.78
CA ALA A 45 -4.79 0.86 27.45
C ALA A 45 -5.94 1.34 28.34
N SER A 46 -5.84 2.59 28.76
CA SER A 46 -6.89 3.26 29.51
C SER A 46 -8.15 3.45 28.66
N PRO A 47 -9.33 3.64 29.29
CA PRO A 47 -10.55 3.98 28.58
C PRO A 47 -10.43 5.23 27.69
N GLU A 48 -9.61 6.21 28.10
CA GLU A 48 -9.35 7.43 27.33
C GLU A 48 -8.51 7.14 26.07
N GLU A 49 -7.44 6.36 26.20
CA GLU A 49 -6.63 5.93 25.06
C GLU A 49 -7.46 5.11 24.07
N ASN A 50 -8.31 4.20 24.57
CA ASN A 50 -9.23 3.44 23.73
C ASN A 50 -10.23 4.33 23.01
N ALA A 51 -10.85 5.30 23.70
CA ALA A 51 -11.77 6.23 23.07
C ALA A 51 -11.08 7.07 21.99
N ASN A 52 -9.88 7.59 22.26
CA ASN A 52 -9.11 8.39 21.31
C ASN A 52 -8.70 7.58 20.07
N ALA A 53 -8.22 6.35 20.25
CA ALA A 53 -7.90 5.45 19.15
C ALA A 53 -9.16 5.09 18.35
N MET A 54 -10.29 4.85 19.01
CA MET A 54 -11.54 4.51 18.35
C MET A 54 -12.07 5.67 17.50
N ILE A 55 -12.04 6.90 18.02
CA ILE A 55 -12.42 8.11 17.27
C ILE A 55 -11.54 8.25 16.02
N PHE A 56 -10.23 8.05 16.17
CA PHE A 56 -9.29 8.11 15.07
C PHE A 56 -9.60 7.04 13.99
N LEU A 57 -9.73 5.76 14.38
CA LEU A 57 -10.02 4.67 13.46
C LEU A 57 -11.35 4.89 12.74
N ARG A 58 -12.42 5.25 13.47
CA ARG A 58 -13.74 5.54 12.87
C ARG A 58 -13.69 6.72 11.92
N ARG A 59 -12.84 7.73 12.14
CA ARG A 59 -12.67 8.87 11.22
C ARG A 59 -11.98 8.46 9.91
N HIS A 60 -11.15 7.42 9.95
CA HIS A 60 -10.32 6.98 8.83
C HIS A 60 -10.81 5.71 8.13
N ILE A 61 -12.07 5.31 8.29
CA ILE A 61 -12.67 4.21 7.51
C ILE A 61 -13.89 4.69 6.75
N HIS A 62 -14.21 4.03 5.64
CA HIS A 62 -15.38 4.35 4.82
C HIS A 62 -16.69 4.30 5.63
N GLU A 63 -17.65 5.18 5.30
CA GLU A 63 -18.89 5.34 6.06
C GLU A 63 -19.73 4.05 6.15
N ALA A 64 -19.75 3.25 5.08
CA ALA A 64 -20.40 1.95 5.09
C ALA A 64 -19.78 0.98 6.11
N LEU A 65 -18.45 1.00 6.27
CA LEU A 65 -17.75 0.19 7.29
C LEU A 65 -18.10 0.67 8.70
N LYS A 66 -18.23 1.99 8.91
CA LYS A 66 -18.68 2.52 10.22
C LYS A 66 -20.08 2.04 10.60
N SER A 67 -20.96 1.91 9.59
CA SER A 67 -22.32 1.41 9.77
C SER A 67 -22.35 -0.09 10.07
N GLU A 68 -21.50 -0.86 9.40
CA GLU A 68 -21.36 -2.30 9.63
C GLU A 68 -20.79 -2.60 11.03
N TYR A 69 -19.76 -1.86 11.44
CA TYR A 69 -19.12 -1.97 12.75
C TYR A 69 -19.66 -0.95 13.76
N VAL A 70 -20.95 -0.60 13.69
CA VAL A 70 -21.55 0.45 14.56
C VAL A 70 -21.55 0.08 16.03
N VAL A 71 -21.68 -1.20 16.36
CA VAL A 71 -21.71 -1.72 17.75
C VAL A 71 -20.31 -2.01 18.32
N VAL A 72 -19.26 -1.90 17.50
CA VAL A 72 -17.88 -2.09 17.97
C VAL A 72 -17.41 -0.79 18.60
N ASP A 73 -17.05 -0.86 19.89
CA ASP A 73 -16.57 0.26 20.70
C ASP A 73 -15.11 0.10 21.17
N GLU A 74 -14.50 -1.06 20.93
CA GLU A 74 -13.10 -1.34 21.22
C GLU A 74 -12.19 -1.24 19.97
N PRO A 75 -11.08 -0.46 20.01
CA PRO A 75 -10.17 -0.29 18.88
C PRO A 75 -9.55 -1.60 18.39
N LEU A 76 -9.10 -2.46 19.32
CA LEU A 76 -8.47 -3.74 18.98
C LEU A 76 -9.43 -4.65 18.20
N VAL A 77 -10.70 -4.69 18.61
CA VAL A 77 -11.73 -5.51 17.96
C VAL A 77 -11.98 -5.00 16.54
N LEU A 78 -12.13 -3.69 16.36
CA LEU A 78 -12.28 -3.10 15.02
C LEU A 78 -11.05 -3.35 14.15
N TRP A 79 -9.84 -3.14 14.70
CA TRP A 79 -8.58 -3.35 14.01
C TRP A 79 -8.45 -4.78 13.48
N LYS A 80 -8.76 -5.78 14.33
CA LYS A 80 -8.74 -7.19 13.93
C LYS A 80 -9.79 -7.53 12.91
N ALA A 81 -11.02 -7.04 13.05
CA ALA A 81 -12.09 -7.30 12.10
C ALA A 81 -11.76 -6.77 10.70
N LEU A 82 -11.16 -5.58 10.62
CA LEU A 82 -10.66 -5.03 9.35
C LEU A 82 -9.52 -5.87 8.78
N GLY A 83 -8.61 -6.37 9.63
CA GLY A 83 -7.55 -7.29 9.22
C GLY A 83 -8.06 -8.61 8.69
N GLU A 84 -8.95 -9.29 9.40
CA GLU A 84 -9.57 -10.53 8.93
C GLU A 84 -10.27 -10.35 7.58
N ARG A 85 -10.91 -9.20 7.38
CA ARG A 85 -11.60 -8.88 6.13
C ARG A 85 -10.64 -8.63 4.98
N TYR A 86 -9.55 -7.89 5.19
CA TYR A 86 -8.73 -7.35 4.10
C TYR A 86 -7.28 -7.87 4.07
N ASP A 87 -6.84 -8.74 4.98
CA ASP A 87 -5.47 -9.29 4.98
C ASP A 87 -5.16 -10.09 3.70
N HIS A 88 -6.20 -10.60 3.03
CA HIS A 88 -6.07 -11.23 1.72
C HIS A 88 -5.62 -10.26 0.61
N GLN A 89 -5.74 -8.94 0.80
CA GLN A 89 -5.33 -7.94 -0.18
C GLN A 89 -3.85 -8.05 -0.55
N ARG A 90 -3.01 -8.50 0.39
CA ARG A 90 -1.60 -8.80 0.10
C ARG A 90 -1.46 -9.92 -0.94
N MET A 91 -2.33 -10.92 -0.92
CA MET A 91 -2.31 -12.04 -1.87
C MET A 91 -2.75 -11.62 -3.28
N VAL A 92 -3.51 -10.54 -3.42
CA VAL A 92 -3.95 -10.01 -4.73
C VAL A 92 -2.96 -8.95 -5.23
N THR A 93 -2.47 -8.09 -4.34
CA THR A 93 -1.57 -6.97 -4.66
C THR A 93 -0.20 -7.48 -5.12
N LEU A 94 0.39 -8.46 -4.42
CA LEU A 94 1.75 -8.91 -4.72
C LEU A 94 1.88 -9.58 -6.10
N PRO A 95 1.02 -10.55 -6.51
CA PRO A 95 1.10 -11.13 -7.84
C PRO A 95 0.86 -10.09 -8.94
N ARG A 96 -0.05 -9.14 -8.72
CA ARG A 96 -0.29 -8.04 -9.67
C ARG A 96 0.95 -7.15 -9.81
N ALA A 97 1.58 -6.77 -8.70
CA ALA A 97 2.78 -5.94 -8.74
C ALA A 97 3.95 -6.66 -9.45
N ARG A 98 4.13 -7.98 -9.21
CA ARG A 98 5.10 -8.81 -9.94
C ARG A 98 4.80 -8.90 -11.43
N TYR A 99 3.53 -9.03 -11.80
CA TYR A 99 3.11 -9.01 -13.20
C TYR A 99 3.43 -7.66 -13.84
N GLU A 100 3.07 -6.55 -13.19
CA GLU A 100 3.39 -5.19 -13.66
C GLU A 100 4.91 -4.99 -13.78
N TRP A 101 5.71 -5.48 -12.81
CA TRP A 101 7.18 -5.41 -12.84
C TRP A 101 7.78 -6.15 -14.04
N THR A 102 7.36 -7.40 -14.27
CA THR A 102 7.86 -8.23 -15.38
C THR A 102 7.52 -7.63 -16.74
N HIS A 103 6.37 -6.95 -16.87
CA HIS A 103 5.89 -6.36 -18.12
C HIS A 103 6.20 -4.87 -18.25
N LEU A 104 6.82 -4.24 -17.26
CA LEU A 104 7.23 -2.85 -17.32
C LEU A 104 8.34 -2.68 -18.35
N ARG A 105 8.09 -1.89 -19.40
CA ARG A 105 9.10 -1.62 -20.43
C ARG A 105 9.37 -0.16 -20.69
N PHE A 106 10.64 0.21 -20.78
CA PHE A 106 11.05 1.59 -21.08
C PHE A 106 10.46 2.11 -22.39
N GLN A 107 10.39 1.27 -23.42
CA GLN A 107 9.89 1.63 -24.75
C GLN A 107 8.40 2.05 -24.76
N ASP A 108 7.64 1.70 -23.73
CA ASP A 108 6.22 2.07 -23.61
C ASP A 108 6.06 3.53 -23.08
N PHE A 109 7.17 4.21 -22.75
CA PHE A 109 7.20 5.58 -22.21
C PHE A 109 8.05 6.52 -23.07
N LYS A 110 7.76 7.82 -23.05
CA LYS A 110 8.49 8.82 -23.85
C LYS A 110 9.72 9.34 -23.13
N THR A 111 9.71 9.33 -21.80
CA THR A 111 10.79 9.90 -20.98
C THR A 111 11.18 8.99 -19.83
N VAL A 112 12.40 9.17 -19.32
CA VAL A 112 12.89 8.48 -18.12
C VAL A 112 12.01 8.76 -16.90
N SER A 113 11.51 10.00 -16.76
CA SER A 113 10.62 10.34 -15.65
C SER A 113 9.28 9.62 -15.72
N GLU A 114 8.70 9.48 -16.91
CA GLU A 114 7.44 8.77 -17.13
C GLU A 114 7.57 7.28 -16.83
N TYR A 115 8.72 6.66 -17.13
CA TYR A 115 9.02 5.27 -16.80
C TYR A 115 9.34 5.06 -15.31
N ASN A 116 10.10 5.98 -14.70
CA ASN A 116 10.51 5.85 -13.30
C ASN A 116 9.31 5.90 -12.34
N SER A 117 8.27 6.68 -12.65
CA SER A 117 7.08 6.79 -11.81
C SER A 117 6.38 5.44 -11.56
N PRO A 118 5.94 4.66 -12.57
CA PRO A 118 5.36 3.34 -12.37
C PRO A 118 6.37 2.34 -11.79
N MET A 119 7.67 2.44 -12.13
CA MET A 119 8.71 1.62 -11.50
C MET A 119 8.74 1.81 -9.97
N HIS A 120 8.76 3.05 -9.51
CA HIS A 120 8.71 3.38 -8.08
C HIS A 120 7.39 2.95 -7.43
N ARG A 121 6.26 3.12 -8.13
CA ARG A 121 4.95 2.66 -7.63
C ARG A 121 4.94 1.15 -7.41
N ILE A 122 5.35 0.37 -8.42
CA ILE A 122 5.35 -1.09 -8.38
C ILE A 122 6.29 -1.60 -7.26
N THR A 123 7.52 -1.09 -7.21
CA THR A 123 8.50 -1.52 -6.19
C THR A 123 8.06 -1.15 -4.78
N SER A 124 7.40 0.00 -4.60
CA SER A 124 6.80 0.38 -3.31
C SER A 124 5.69 -0.59 -2.89
N LEU A 125 4.82 -1.01 -3.82
CA LEU A 125 3.78 -2.01 -3.54
C LEU A 125 4.37 -3.38 -3.16
N MET A 126 5.43 -3.80 -3.86
CA MET A 126 6.14 -5.05 -3.54
C MET A 126 6.75 -5.00 -2.13
N ARG A 127 7.42 -3.89 -1.78
CA ARG A 127 7.96 -3.65 -0.42
C ARG A 127 6.87 -3.64 0.65
N LEU A 128 5.75 -3.00 0.37
CA LEU A 128 4.59 -2.96 1.26
C LEU A 128 4.00 -4.37 1.51
N CYS A 129 4.11 -5.26 0.52
CA CYS A 129 3.74 -6.66 0.65
C CYS A 129 4.81 -7.54 1.31
N GLY A 130 5.95 -6.98 1.72
CA GLY A 130 7.05 -7.68 2.37
C GLY A 130 8.11 -8.27 1.42
N GLU A 131 8.10 -7.89 0.14
CA GLU A 131 9.13 -8.30 -0.82
C GLU A 131 10.30 -7.32 -0.83
N ASN A 132 11.52 -7.84 -0.70
CA ASN A 132 12.73 -7.03 -0.66
C ASN A 132 13.22 -6.75 -2.09
N ILE A 133 12.75 -5.65 -2.67
CA ILE A 133 13.31 -5.11 -3.92
C ILE A 133 14.39 -4.09 -3.59
N SER A 134 15.64 -4.41 -3.94
CA SER A 134 16.81 -3.58 -3.72
C SER A 134 16.95 -2.49 -4.79
N GLU A 135 17.83 -1.52 -4.56
CA GLU A 135 18.20 -0.55 -5.60
C GLU A 135 18.95 -1.21 -6.77
N GLU A 136 19.72 -2.27 -6.49
CA GLU A 136 20.42 -3.06 -7.51
C GLU A 136 19.44 -3.72 -8.47
N ASP A 137 18.36 -4.33 -7.96
CA ASP A 137 17.29 -4.92 -8.79
C ASP A 137 16.64 -3.86 -9.71
N MET A 138 16.48 -2.63 -9.21
CA MET A 138 15.93 -1.53 -9.99
C MET A 138 16.90 -1.05 -11.07
N LEU A 139 18.21 -1.05 -10.80
CA LEU A 139 19.25 -0.72 -11.78
C LEU A 139 19.40 -1.83 -12.83
N GLU A 140 19.36 -3.09 -12.44
CA GLU A 140 19.38 -4.23 -13.34
C GLU A 140 18.18 -4.15 -14.31
N LYS A 141 16.98 -3.88 -13.79
CA LYS A 141 15.77 -3.67 -14.62
C LYS A 141 15.93 -2.57 -15.67
N ASN A 142 16.61 -1.48 -15.31
CA ASN A 142 16.92 -0.42 -16.26
C ASN A 142 17.93 -0.88 -17.31
N SER A 143 18.93 -1.67 -16.91
CA SER A 143 19.97 -2.19 -17.78
C SER A 143 19.47 -3.24 -18.80
N GLU A 144 18.48 -4.08 -18.43
CA GLU A 144 17.80 -5.03 -19.32
C GLU A 144 17.21 -4.34 -20.57
N HIS A 145 16.78 -3.09 -20.42
CA HIS A 145 16.26 -2.31 -21.54
C HIS A 145 17.36 -1.83 -22.48
N PHE A 146 18.50 -1.38 -21.95
CA PHE A 146 19.63 -0.92 -22.76
C PHE A 146 20.33 -2.05 -23.51
N SER A 147 20.29 -3.29 -23.02
CA SER A 147 20.85 -4.45 -23.72
C SER A 147 19.99 -4.89 -24.93
N CYS A 148 18.66 -4.71 -24.89
CA CYS A 148 17.78 -4.94 -26.04
C CYS A 148 18.03 -3.98 -27.22
N PHE A 149 18.56 -2.78 -26.99
CA PHE A 149 18.95 -1.85 -28.06
C PHE A 149 20.29 -2.18 -28.73
N LYS A 150 21.04 -3.19 -28.26
CA LYS A 150 22.37 -3.56 -28.77
C LYS A 150 22.40 -4.72 -29.77
N CYS A 151 21.25 -5.25 -30.21
CA CYS A 151 21.23 -6.23 -31.32
C CYS A 151 20.99 -5.52 -32.67
N PRO A 152 22.02 -5.33 -33.52
CA PRO A 152 21.78 -4.99 -34.92
C PRO A 152 21.13 -6.20 -35.62
N PRO A 153 20.18 -6.02 -36.54
CA PRO A 153 19.74 -7.12 -37.40
C PRO A 153 20.96 -7.59 -38.19
N SER A 154 21.35 -8.86 -38.04
CA SER A 154 22.38 -9.43 -38.89
C SER A 154 21.85 -9.34 -40.33
N ALA A 155 22.54 -8.56 -41.15
CA ALA A 155 22.23 -8.46 -42.56
C ALA A 155 22.47 -9.84 -43.19
N ALA A 156 21.38 -10.52 -43.51
CA ALA A 156 21.39 -11.56 -44.52
C ALA A 156 21.70 -10.89 -45.86
N ILE A 157 22.97 -10.93 -46.27
CA ILE A 157 23.35 -10.80 -47.67
C ILE A 157 24.20 -12.02 -47.98
N GLN A 158 23.53 -13.07 -48.47
CA GLN A 158 24.14 -14.07 -49.32
C GLN A 158 23.94 -13.60 -50.77
N THR A 159 25.05 -13.29 -51.44
CA THR A 159 25.20 -13.36 -52.89
C THR A 159 26.54 -14.02 -53.16
#